data_AF-A0A7C3UAH4-F1
#
_entry.id   AF-A0A7C3UAH4-F1
#
_cell.length_a   1.000
_cell.length_b   1.000
_cell.length_c   1.000
_cell.angle_alpha   90.00
_cell.angle_beta   90.00
_cell.angle_gamma   90.00
#
_symmetry.space_group_name_H-M   'P 1'
#
loop_
_entity.id
_entity.type
_entity.pdbx_description
1 polymer ?
#
loop_
_entity_poly.entity_id
_entity_poly.type
_entity_poly.pdbx_seq_one_letter_code
_entity_poly.pdbx_strand_id
1 'polypeptide(L)'
;MAERIPTRLGDGSLVHMTRGEIEADLHDGTEAAARRAKVEPLGEDELDHLLDIFTSPARFSAVDIGHEVVLSIDGSGNRDINAPVLEQIVYQNHHGADIVEVWNSDYSYKAVKTVLSFQMQELKDTLLQTVVPVHYGAMPDLGRYSQPDGPAPNWSQLLPQGRIDEARAAQEEAMALLEADMWHTAEAAVATGADGLDFDTAAAAGDADFLATLHVTRRIRDAFPDFGVEIGMASEMVLGMHGQLEYEGVRLAGQWPLGQLRAVTAAGATIFGPAVNVNTTRSVAWNVARACTLVKPVTAEATIPVHMNAGMGVGGVPMTPYAPVDATSRVSRALVDILGLDGL
;
A
#
# COMPACT_ATOMS: atom_id res chain seq x y z
N MET A 1 -16.03 -38.31 -7.60
CA MET A 1 -15.64 -36.94 -8.02
C MET A 1 -14.97 -36.30 -6.82
N ALA A 2 -13.84 -35.61 -7.01
CA ALA A 2 -13.19 -34.90 -5.91
C ALA A 2 -14.13 -33.81 -5.38
N GLU A 3 -14.08 -33.56 -4.06
CA GLU A 3 -14.83 -32.46 -3.44
C GLU A 3 -14.41 -31.12 -4.04
N ARG A 4 -15.39 -30.24 -4.25
CA ARG A 4 -15.22 -28.94 -4.90
C ARG A 4 -15.51 -27.85 -3.87
N ILE A 5 -14.50 -27.05 -3.59
CA ILE A 5 -14.48 -26.01 -2.57
C ILE A 5 -14.82 -24.68 -3.24
N PRO A 6 -15.80 -23.92 -2.72
CA PRO A 6 -16.06 -22.57 -3.20
C PRO A 6 -14.90 -21.64 -2.82
N THR A 7 -14.34 -20.94 -3.81
CA THR A 7 -13.24 -19.97 -3.63
C THR A 7 -13.40 -18.83 -4.63
N ARG A 8 -12.48 -17.86 -4.63
CA ARG A 8 -12.56 -16.66 -5.47
C ARG A 8 -11.37 -16.54 -6.41
N LEU A 9 -11.60 -15.91 -7.56
CA LEU A 9 -10.53 -15.33 -8.37
C LEU A 9 -10.16 -13.93 -7.87
N GLY A 10 -9.05 -13.39 -8.37
CA GLY A 10 -8.56 -12.06 -8.04
C GLY A 10 -9.48 -10.92 -8.48
N ASP A 11 -10.46 -11.17 -9.34
CA ASP A 11 -11.56 -10.23 -9.66
C ASP A 11 -12.77 -10.34 -8.70
N GLY A 12 -12.75 -11.30 -7.77
CA GLY A 12 -13.82 -11.57 -6.80
C GLY A 12 -14.89 -12.54 -7.28
N SER A 13 -14.79 -13.04 -8.52
CA SER A 13 -15.73 -14.03 -9.05
C SER A 13 -15.68 -15.33 -8.25
N LEU A 14 -16.86 -15.92 -7.99
CA LEU A 14 -16.98 -17.20 -7.30
C LEU A 14 -16.66 -18.35 -8.27
N VAL A 15 -15.68 -19.16 -7.91
CA VAL A 15 -15.33 -20.39 -8.61
C VAL A 15 -15.36 -21.57 -7.65
N HIS A 16 -15.33 -22.78 -8.21
CA HIS A 16 -15.20 -23.99 -7.41
C HIS A 16 -13.92 -24.70 -7.85
N MET A 17 -13.10 -25.10 -6.90
CA MET A 17 -11.81 -25.75 -7.14
C MET A 17 -11.68 -26.97 -6.24
N THR A 18 -10.98 -28.00 -6.69
CA THR A 18 -10.59 -29.13 -5.85
C THR A 18 -9.41 -28.73 -4.97
N ARG A 19 -9.18 -29.46 -3.86
CA ARG A 19 -8.01 -29.22 -2.99
C ARG A 19 -6.70 -29.19 -3.78
N GLY A 20 -6.50 -30.14 -4.69
CA GLY A 20 -5.29 -30.22 -5.53
C GLY A 20 -5.16 -29.08 -6.55
N GLU A 21 -6.28 -28.49 -7.03
CA GLU A 21 -6.22 -27.28 -7.87
C GLU A 21 -5.78 -26.06 -7.04
N ILE A 22 -6.22 -25.94 -5.78
CA ILE A 22 -5.81 -24.86 -4.87
C ILE A 22 -4.34 -25.00 -4.49
N GLU A 23 -3.91 -26.22 -4.16
CA GLU A 23 -2.51 -26.56 -3.87
C GLU A 23 -1.60 -26.20 -5.06
N ALA A 24 -1.95 -26.62 -6.27
CA ALA A 24 -1.20 -26.25 -7.47
C ALA A 24 -1.11 -24.74 -7.69
N ASP A 25 -2.19 -24.00 -7.39
CA ASP A 25 -2.20 -22.54 -7.47
C ASP A 25 -1.26 -21.89 -6.43
N LEU A 26 -1.16 -22.43 -5.22
CA LEU A 26 -0.22 -21.96 -4.20
C LEU A 26 1.22 -22.15 -4.67
N HIS A 27 1.57 -23.33 -5.18
CA HIS A 27 2.91 -23.61 -5.73
C HIS A 27 3.23 -22.69 -6.94
N ASP A 28 2.31 -22.55 -7.91
CA ASP A 28 2.54 -21.67 -9.08
C ASP A 28 2.70 -20.20 -8.65
N GLY A 29 1.93 -19.74 -7.65
CA GLY A 29 2.01 -18.39 -7.13
C GLY A 29 3.36 -18.07 -6.50
N THR A 30 3.87 -18.96 -5.65
CA THR A 30 5.19 -18.78 -5.03
C THR A 30 6.33 -18.89 -6.04
N GLU A 31 6.29 -19.85 -6.96
CA GLU A 31 7.30 -19.99 -8.00
C GLU A 31 7.34 -18.78 -8.95
N ALA A 32 6.18 -18.21 -9.27
CA ALA A 32 6.08 -17.01 -10.09
C ALA A 32 6.74 -15.79 -9.43
N ALA A 33 6.55 -15.62 -8.11
CA ALA A 33 7.22 -14.58 -7.33
C ALA A 33 8.74 -14.81 -7.27
N ALA A 34 9.16 -15.99 -6.81
CA ALA A 34 10.56 -16.37 -6.66
C ALA A 34 11.36 -16.16 -7.97
N ARG A 35 10.79 -16.61 -9.10
CA ARG A 35 11.42 -16.46 -10.42
C ARG A 35 11.64 -15.00 -10.84
N ARG A 36 10.68 -14.12 -10.56
CA ARG A 36 10.72 -12.70 -10.99
C ARG A 36 11.59 -11.85 -10.07
N ALA A 37 11.39 -11.96 -8.76
CA ALA A 37 12.08 -11.14 -7.76
C ALA A 37 13.42 -11.72 -7.30
N LYS A 38 13.75 -12.97 -7.69
CA LYS A 38 14.97 -13.69 -7.27
C LYS A 38 15.04 -13.87 -5.75
N VAL A 39 13.91 -14.21 -5.17
CA VAL A 39 13.75 -14.56 -3.75
C VAL A 39 13.47 -16.05 -3.61
N GLU A 40 13.63 -16.59 -2.41
CA GLU A 40 13.28 -17.98 -2.13
C GLU A 40 11.75 -18.17 -2.17
N PRO A 41 11.25 -19.30 -2.69
CA PRO A 41 9.85 -19.64 -2.57
C PRO A 41 9.46 -19.92 -1.11
N LEU A 42 8.16 -19.99 -0.84
CA LEU A 42 7.64 -20.45 0.44
C LEU A 42 8.02 -21.92 0.66
N GLY A 43 8.23 -22.28 1.92
CA GLY A 43 8.45 -23.66 2.34
C GLY A 43 7.17 -24.49 2.23
N GLU A 44 7.33 -25.82 2.21
CA GLU A 44 6.19 -26.75 2.14
C GLU A 44 5.25 -26.62 3.34
N ASP A 45 5.78 -26.36 4.53
CA ASP A 45 4.99 -26.13 5.76
C ASP A 45 4.13 -24.86 5.67
N GLU A 46 4.67 -23.80 5.06
CA GLU A 46 3.93 -22.57 4.79
C GLU A 46 2.83 -22.78 3.74
N LEU A 47 3.14 -23.54 2.67
CA LEU A 47 2.17 -23.87 1.63
C LEU A 47 1.06 -24.78 2.16
N ASP A 48 1.38 -25.75 3.01
CA ASP A 48 0.41 -26.61 3.70
C ASP A 48 -0.52 -25.78 4.58
N HIS A 49 0.02 -24.81 5.34
CA HIS A 49 -0.77 -23.90 6.17
C HIS A 49 -1.71 -23.03 5.34
N LEU A 50 -1.21 -22.45 4.23
CA LEU A 50 -2.05 -21.70 3.29
C LEU A 50 -3.15 -22.60 2.68
N LEU A 51 -2.82 -23.83 2.32
CA LEU A 51 -3.79 -24.78 1.78
C LEU A 51 -4.91 -25.05 2.79
N ASP A 52 -4.60 -25.19 4.07
CA ASP A 52 -5.59 -25.37 5.12
C ASP A 52 -6.50 -24.14 5.29
N ILE A 53 -5.95 -22.92 5.22
CA ILE A 53 -6.75 -21.68 5.23
C ILE A 53 -7.72 -21.64 4.04
N PHE A 54 -7.22 -21.90 2.83
CA PHE A 54 -8.00 -21.74 1.60
C PHE A 54 -8.96 -22.90 1.31
N THR A 55 -8.77 -24.04 1.98
CA THR A 55 -9.68 -25.19 1.87
C THR A 55 -10.64 -25.32 3.04
N SER A 56 -10.48 -24.49 4.08
CA SER A 56 -11.37 -24.45 5.24
C SER A 56 -12.84 -24.19 4.81
N PRO A 57 -13.80 -24.97 5.33
CA PRO A 57 -15.23 -24.76 5.07
C PRO A 57 -15.80 -23.54 5.81
N ALA A 58 -15.01 -22.88 6.67
CA ALA A 58 -15.45 -21.69 7.40
C ALA A 58 -15.75 -20.54 6.43
N ARG A 59 -16.84 -19.81 6.66
CA ARG A 59 -17.16 -18.64 5.83
C ARG A 59 -16.22 -17.46 6.09
N PHE A 60 -15.75 -17.33 7.32
CA PHE A 60 -14.88 -16.27 7.82
C PHE A 60 -13.65 -16.90 8.47
N SER A 61 -12.49 -16.28 8.29
CA SER A 61 -11.24 -16.69 8.92
C SER A 61 -10.64 -15.53 9.72
N ALA A 62 -9.91 -15.82 10.77
CA ALA A 62 -9.18 -14.83 11.54
C ALA A 62 -7.93 -15.48 12.15
N VAL A 63 -7.02 -14.63 12.63
CA VAL A 63 -5.92 -15.04 13.50
C VAL A 63 -6.45 -15.49 14.86
N ASP A 64 -5.65 -16.25 15.59
CA ASP A 64 -5.98 -16.67 16.94
C ASP A 64 -5.85 -15.50 17.93
N ILE A 65 -6.59 -15.58 19.05
CA ILE A 65 -6.50 -14.57 20.11
C ILE A 65 -5.07 -14.51 20.65
N GLY A 66 -4.51 -13.31 20.72
CA GLY A 66 -3.12 -13.03 21.07
C GLY A 66 -2.18 -12.89 19.87
N HIS A 67 -2.66 -13.16 18.65
CA HIS A 67 -1.92 -12.97 17.40
C HIS A 67 -2.51 -11.83 16.55
N GLU A 68 -3.34 -10.96 17.14
CA GLU A 68 -3.84 -9.76 16.49
C GLU A 68 -2.68 -8.80 16.15
N VAL A 69 -2.85 -8.08 15.05
CA VAL A 69 -1.92 -7.06 14.54
C VAL A 69 -2.61 -5.71 14.51
N VAL A 70 -1.85 -4.63 14.36
CA VAL A 70 -2.40 -3.27 14.26
C VAL A 70 -3.28 -3.16 13.02
N LEU A 71 -4.52 -2.72 13.21
CA LEU A 71 -5.41 -2.39 12.09
C LEU A 71 -5.24 -0.91 11.72
N SER A 72 -4.35 -0.62 10.78
CA SER A 72 -4.13 0.74 10.25
C SER A 72 -4.96 0.94 9.00
N ILE A 73 -5.86 1.91 9.02
CA ILE A 73 -6.79 2.11 7.90
C ILE A 73 -6.34 3.30 7.05
N ASP A 74 -5.90 3.00 5.83
CA ASP A 74 -5.73 3.97 4.75
C ASP A 74 -7.11 4.45 4.29
N GLY A 75 -7.31 5.77 4.21
CA GLY A 75 -8.57 6.34 3.74
C GLY A 75 -9.80 5.96 4.58
N SER A 76 -9.71 5.99 5.92
CA SER A 76 -10.84 5.58 6.79
C SER A 76 -12.11 6.40 6.60
N GLY A 77 -13.25 5.71 6.66
CA GLY A 77 -14.57 6.28 6.42
C GLY A 77 -15.14 5.98 5.04
N ASN A 78 -16.43 6.27 4.86
CA ASN A 78 -17.12 6.02 3.60
C ASN A 78 -17.20 7.28 2.73
N ARG A 79 -16.67 7.19 1.50
CA ARG A 79 -16.77 8.22 0.43
C ARG A 79 -18.19 8.72 0.16
N ASP A 80 -19.18 7.85 0.31
CA ASP A 80 -20.58 8.15 0.02
C ASP A 80 -21.28 8.87 1.19
N ILE A 81 -20.66 8.90 2.37
CA ILE A 81 -21.20 9.51 3.58
C ILE A 81 -20.40 10.77 3.89
N ASN A 82 -20.99 11.93 3.66
CA ASN A 82 -20.36 13.22 3.92
C ASN A 82 -20.34 13.57 5.43
N ALA A 83 -19.70 12.72 6.23
CA ALA A 83 -19.55 12.88 7.68
C ALA A 83 -18.15 12.43 8.14
N PRO A 84 -17.07 13.05 7.62
CA PRO A 84 -15.70 12.53 7.75
C PRO A 84 -15.28 12.30 9.22
N VAL A 85 -15.58 13.24 10.12
CA VAL A 85 -15.23 13.10 11.55
C VAL A 85 -16.03 11.98 12.24
N LEU A 86 -17.34 11.87 11.95
CA LEU A 86 -18.16 10.81 12.54
C LEU A 86 -17.70 9.43 12.08
N GLU A 87 -17.31 9.31 10.82
CA GLU A 87 -16.79 8.06 10.28
C GLU A 87 -15.51 7.62 11.02
N GLN A 88 -14.61 8.54 11.39
CA GLN A 88 -13.43 8.19 12.19
C GLN A 88 -13.81 7.60 13.56
N ILE A 89 -14.82 8.18 14.21
CA ILE A 89 -15.34 7.67 15.49
C ILE A 89 -15.95 6.28 15.30
N VAL A 90 -16.64 6.03 14.18
CA VAL A 90 -17.19 4.71 13.85
C VAL A 90 -16.07 3.69 13.63
N TYR A 91 -15.03 4.05 12.88
CA TYR A 91 -13.89 3.17 12.62
C TYR A 91 -13.17 2.76 13.90
N GLN A 92 -12.85 3.71 14.77
CA GLN A 92 -12.26 3.41 16.07
C GLN A 92 -13.19 2.54 16.94
N ASN A 93 -14.45 2.96 17.13
CA ASN A 93 -15.30 2.36 18.17
C ASN A 93 -16.02 1.07 17.74
N HIS A 94 -16.28 0.89 16.45
CA HIS A 94 -17.10 -0.23 15.94
C HIS A 94 -16.33 -1.14 14.99
N HIS A 95 -15.33 -0.63 14.27
CA HIS A 95 -14.48 -1.44 13.39
C HIS A 95 -13.16 -1.85 14.06
N GLY A 96 -12.81 -1.26 15.20
CA GLY A 96 -11.59 -1.59 15.93
C GLY A 96 -10.33 -1.13 15.22
N ALA A 97 -10.40 -0.05 14.44
CA ALA A 97 -9.21 0.55 13.84
C ALA A 97 -8.27 1.05 14.95
N ASP A 98 -7.01 0.66 14.86
CA ASP A 98 -5.95 1.05 15.80
C ASP A 98 -5.23 2.32 15.34
N ILE A 99 -5.30 2.65 14.05
CA ILE A 99 -4.89 3.93 13.46
C ILE A 99 -5.97 4.34 12.47
N VAL A 100 -6.37 5.60 12.51
CA VAL A 100 -7.31 6.18 11.55
C VAL A 100 -6.65 7.29 10.75
N GLU A 101 -7.20 7.57 9.59
CA GLU A 101 -6.67 8.55 8.67
C GLU A 101 -7.73 9.56 8.22
N VAL A 102 -7.38 10.83 8.30
CA VAL A 102 -8.18 11.90 7.68
C VAL A 102 -7.64 12.18 6.28
N TRP A 103 -8.55 12.28 5.31
CA TRP A 103 -8.19 12.37 3.90
C TRP A 103 -9.27 13.10 3.08
N ASN A 104 -8.91 13.47 1.85
CA ASN A 104 -9.81 14.12 0.90
C ASN A 104 -10.26 13.16 -0.22
N SER A 105 -11.49 13.32 -0.73
CA SER A 105 -12.04 12.50 -1.82
C SER A 105 -11.17 12.40 -3.09
N ASP A 106 -10.43 13.45 -3.43
CA ASP A 106 -9.53 13.47 -4.60
C ASP A 106 -8.10 12.94 -4.26
N TYR A 107 -7.91 12.54 -2.99
CA TYR A 107 -6.83 11.77 -2.37
C TYR A 107 -5.43 11.98 -2.95
N SER A 108 -5.08 13.23 -3.26
CA SER A 108 -3.76 13.59 -3.81
C SER A 108 -3.30 14.94 -3.28
N TYR A 109 -1.99 15.09 -3.06
CA TYR A 109 -1.44 16.35 -2.53
C TYR A 109 -1.73 17.56 -3.42
N LYS A 110 -1.78 17.34 -4.75
CA LYS A 110 -2.13 18.39 -5.70
C LYS A 110 -3.54 18.96 -5.47
N ALA A 111 -4.49 18.11 -5.10
CA ALA A 111 -5.86 18.52 -4.82
C ALA A 111 -5.97 19.10 -3.40
N VAL A 112 -5.42 18.39 -2.41
CA VAL A 112 -5.47 18.75 -0.99
C VAL A 112 -4.98 20.18 -0.74
N LYS A 113 -3.89 20.62 -1.40
CA LYS A 113 -3.34 21.97 -1.21
C LYS A 113 -4.35 23.09 -1.42
N THR A 114 -5.35 22.87 -2.28
CA THR A 114 -6.37 23.88 -2.61
C THR A 114 -7.44 24.03 -1.53
N VAL A 115 -7.58 23.01 -0.67
CA VAL A 115 -8.58 22.92 0.40
C VAL A 115 -7.93 22.66 1.77
N LEU A 116 -6.63 22.88 1.89
CA LEU A 116 -5.81 22.45 3.02
C LEU A 116 -6.35 22.96 4.35
N SER A 117 -6.76 24.23 4.43
CA SER A 117 -7.30 24.79 5.67
C SER A 117 -8.56 24.09 6.17
N PHE A 118 -9.40 23.60 5.25
CA PHE A 118 -10.61 22.85 5.59
C PHE A 118 -10.24 21.45 6.07
N GLN A 119 -9.33 20.79 5.36
CA GLN A 119 -8.81 19.47 5.74
C GLN A 119 -8.12 19.47 7.10
N MET A 120 -7.34 20.49 7.43
CA MET A 120 -6.71 20.64 8.74
C MET A 120 -7.73 20.90 9.85
N GLN A 121 -8.85 21.57 9.55
CA GLN A 121 -9.94 21.71 10.52
C GLN A 121 -10.61 20.36 10.78
N GLU A 122 -10.85 19.55 9.76
CA GLU A 122 -11.39 18.19 9.91
C GLU A 122 -10.45 17.30 10.72
N LEU A 123 -9.15 17.34 10.42
CA LEU A 123 -8.11 16.63 11.19
C LEU A 123 -8.16 17.02 12.67
N LYS A 124 -8.22 18.32 12.97
CA LYS A 124 -8.33 18.81 14.35
C LYS A 124 -9.59 18.32 15.05
N ASP A 125 -10.73 18.33 14.36
CA ASP A 125 -12.00 17.89 14.94
C ASP A 125 -11.99 16.37 15.20
N THR A 126 -11.33 15.59 14.35
CA THR A 126 -11.08 14.15 14.57
C THR A 126 -10.20 13.92 15.79
N LEU A 127 -9.06 14.61 15.91
CA LEU A 127 -8.14 14.51 17.05
C LEU A 127 -8.82 14.81 18.39
N LEU A 128 -9.82 15.70 18.40
CA LEU A 128 -10.58 16.03 19.62
C LEU A 128 -11.63 14.98 20.00
N GLN A 129 -11.95 14.05 19.11
CA GLN A 129 -13.05 13.09 19.26
C GLN A 129 -12.59 11.62 19.26
N THR A 130 -11.32 11.38 18.97
CA THR A 130 -10.70 10.05 18.91
C THR A 130 -9.59 9.92 19.96
N VAL A 131 -9.19 8.69 20.23
CA VAL A 131 -8.08 8.34 21.13
C VAL A 131 -6.99 7.54 20.43
N VAL A 132 -7.31 6.92 19.29
CA VAL A 132 -6.32 6.26 18.42
C VAL A 132 -5.50 7.32 17.67
N PRO A 133 -4.25 7.00 17.28
CA PRO A 133 -3.47 7.87 16.41
C PRO A 133 -4.23 8.25 15.13
N VAL A 134 -4.11 9.52 14.76
CA VAL A 134 -4.74 10.09 13.57
C VAL A 134 -3.67 10.54 12.58
N HIS A 135 -3.58 9.82 11.47
CA HIS A 135 -2.78 10.22 10.32
C HIS A 135 -3.54 11.19 9.41
N TYR A 136 -2.80 11.92 8.59
CA TYR A 136 -3.35 12.55 7.39
C TYR A 136 -2.80 11.87 6.15
N GLY A 137 -3.68 11.36 5.29
CA GLY A 137 -3.30 10.60 4.10
C GLY A 137 -3.57 11.32 2.80
N ALA A 138 -2.65 11.17 1.87
CA ALA A 138 -2.87 11.51 0.47
C ALA A 138 -1.85 10.78 -0.43
N MET A 139 -2.24 10.57 -1.68
CA MET A 139 -1.32 10.00 -2.67
C MET A 139 -0.34 11.06 -3.20
N PRO A 140 0.95 10.73 -3.37
CA PRO A 140 1.88 11.55 -4.13
C PRO A 140 1.35 11.83 -5.55
N ASP A 141 0.90 10.80 -6.26
CA ASP A 141 0.26 10.86 -7.58
C ASP A 141 0.95 11.84 -8.55
N LEU A 142 2.24 11.61 -8.82
CA LEU A 142 3.07 12.48 -9.66
C LEU A 142 2.44 12.71 -11.05
N GLY A 143 1.70 11.71 -11.56
CA GLY A 143 1.03 11.78 -12.86
C GLY A 143 0.15 13.02 -13.04
N ARG A 144 -0.49 13.50 -11.96
CA ARG A 144 -1.33 14.71 -11.98
C ARG A 144 -0.55 15.99 -12.26
N TYR A 145 0.76 16.01 -12.09
CA TYR A 145 1.59 17.18 -12.37
C TYR A 145 1.96 17.30 -13.85
N SER A 146 1.58 16.31 -14.67
CA SER A 146 1.75 16.32 -16.11
C SER A 146 0.54 16.87 -16.88
N GLN A 147 0.76 17.38 -18.08
CA GLN A 147 -0.28 17.90 -18.96
C GLN A 147 -1.31 16.82 -19.35
N PRO A 148 -2.61 17.15 -19.47
CA PRO A 148 -3.16 18.51 -19.47
C PRO A 148 -3.47 19.09 -18.08
N ASP A 149 -3.50 18.25 -17.05
CA ASP A 149 -3.98 18.68 -15.73
C ASP A 149 -2.91 19.47 -14.96
N GLY A 150 -1.63 19.14 -15.17
CA GLY A 150 -0.49 19.82 -14.56
C GLY A 150 0.40 20.55 -15.56
N PRO A 151 1.39 21.31 -15.05
CA PRO A 151 2.23 22.16 -15.88
C PRO A 151 3.31 21.39 -16.66
N ALA A 152 3.81 20.27 -16.13
CA ALA A 152 4.94 19.56 -16.70
C ALA A 152 4.55 18.82 -18.00
N PRO A 153 5.46 18.67 -18.98
CA PRO A 153 5.17 17.87 -20.17
C PRO A 153 4.76 16.43 -19.82
N ASN A 154 3.90 15.83 -20.63
CA ASN A 154 3.41 14.47 -20.36
C ASN A 154 4.40 13.40 -20.83
N TRP A 155 5.18 12.84 -19.89
CA TRP A 155 6.16 11.79 -20.19
C TRP A 155 5.52 10.53 -20.78
N SER A 156 4.29 10.18 -20.41
CA SER A 156 3.57 9.04 -20.99
C SER A 156 3.25 9.23 -22.48
N GLN A 157 3.23 10.47 -22.98
CA GLN A 157 3.13 10.78 -24.41
C GLN A 157 4.50 10.92 -25.09
N LEU A 158 5.52 11.38 -24.37
CA LEU A 158 6.87 11.57 -24.88
C LEU A 158 7.63 10.25 -25.04
N LEU A 159 7.49 9.32 -24.08
CA LEU A 159 8.18 8.02 -24.10
C LEU A 159 7.86 7.19 -25.35
N PRO A 160 6.58 7.02 -25.79
CA PRO A 160 6.27 6.32 -27.03
C PRO A 160 6.85 6.96 -28.30
N GLN A 161 7.20 8.25 -28.25
CA GLN A 161 7.82 8.97 -29.37
C GLN A 161 9.36 8.84 -29.39
N GLY A 162 9.95 8.12 -28.43
CA GLY A 162 11.40 8.01 -28.29
C GLY A 162 12.06 9.28 -27.73
N ARG A 163 11.28 10.22 -27.19
CA ARG A 163 11.76 11.49 -26.61
C ARG A 163 12.16 11.29 -25.15
N ILE A 164 13.16 10.44 -24.91
CA ILE A 164 13.51 9.94 -23.57
C ILE A 164 14.03 11.05 -22.65
N ASP A 165 14.97 11.87 -23.13
CA ASP A 165 15.57 12.93 -22.30
C ASP A 165 14.53 14.00 -21.91
N GLU A 166 13.59 14.30 -22.81
CA GLU A 166 12.49 15.22 -22.53
C GLU A 166 11.48 14.62 -21.54
N ALA A 167 11.20 13.32 -21.64
CA ALA A 167 10.35 12.61 -20.69
C ALA A 167 10.97 12.56 -19.29
N ARG A 168 12.29 12.46 -19.19
CA ARG A 168 13.04 12.50 -17.93
C ARG A 168 12.99 13.89 -17.30
N ALA A 169 13.35 14.92 -18.07
CA ALA A 169 13.28 16.30 -17.61
C ALA A 169 11.87 16.69 -17.15
N ALA A 170 10.82 16.21 -17.83
CA ALA A 170 9.45 16.46 -17.43
C ALA A 170 9.08 15.79 -16.08
N GLN A 171 9.60 14.60 -15.81
CA GLN A 171 9.41 13.93 -14.51
C GLN A 171 10.15 14.67 -13.40
N GLU A 172 11.37 15.16 -13.64
CA GLU A 172 12.11 15.97 -12.66
C GLU A 172 11.40 17.30 -12.35
N GLU A 173 10.82 17.96 -13.35
CA GLU A 173 10.00 19.17 -13.16
C GLU A 173 8.75 18.87 -12.31
N ALA A 174 8.02 17.80 -12.66
CA ALA A 174 6.85 17.36 -11.89
C ALA A 174 7.23 17.00 -10.44
N MET A 175 8.37 16.35 -10.24
CA MET A 175 8.86 15.92 -8.94
C MET A 175 9.07 17.12 -8.01
N ALA A 176 9.68 18.21 -8.49
CA ALA A 176 9.89 19.41 -7.70
C ALA A 176 8.57 20.06 -7.22
N LEU A 177 7.52 20.00 -8.05
CA LEU A 177 6.19 20.50 -7.69
C LEU A 177 5.52 19.60 -6.66
N LEU A 178 5.63 18.29 -6.85
CA LEU A 178 5.11 17.29 -5.92
C LEU A 178 5.77 17.42 -4.55
N GLU A 179 7.10 17.53 -4.48
CA GLU A 179 7.83 17.72 -3.22
C GLU A 179 7.35 18.96 -2.46
N ALA A 180 7.11 20.07 -3.18
CA ALA A 180 6.63 21.31 -2.58
C ALA A 180 5.22 21.16 -1.99
N ASP A 181 4.30 20.50 -2.72
CA ASP A 181 2.93 20.29 -2.27
C ASP A 181 2.85 19.29 -1.10
N MET A 182 3.62 18.20 -1.14
CA MET A 182 3.73 17.24 -0.03
C MET A 182 4.28 17.92 1.23
N TRP A 183 5.36 18.70 1.09
CA TRP A 183 5.93 19.43 2.21
C TRP A 183 4.96 20.46 2.80
N HIS A 184 4.23 21.20 1.95
CA HIS A 184 3.26 22.19 2.41
C HIS A 184 2.14 21.56 3.26
N THR A 185 1.62 20.41 2.82
CA THR A 185 0.62 19.65 3.58
C THR A 185 1.22 19.07 4.85
N ALA A 186 2.46 18.57 4.80
CA ALA A 186 3.13 18.01 5.97
C ALA A 186 3.32 19.04 7.10
N GLU A 187 3.81 20.25 6.77
CA GLU A 187 3.94 21.33 7.75
C GLU A 187 2.59 21.69 8.39
N ALA A 188 1.52 21.69 7.60
CA ALA A 188 0.18 22.00 8.09
C ALA A 188 -0.37 20.88 8.99
N ALA A 189 -0.15 19.61 8.63
CA ALA A 189 -0.58 18.46 9.43
C ALA A 189 0.14 18.43 10.80
N VAL A 190 1.45 18.63 10.80
CA VAL A 190 2.26 18.73 12.03
C VAL A 190 1.77 19.91 12.90
N ALA A 191 1.57 21.09 12.31
CA ALA A 191 1.09 22.26 13.05
C ALA A 191 -0.33 22.09 13.61
N THR A 192 -1.15 21.25 12.98
CA THR A 192 -2.50 20.90 13.43
C THR A 192 -2.48 19.90 14.59
N GLY A 193 -1.42 19.10 14.68
CA GLY A 193 -1.22 18.09 15.70
C GLY A 193 -1.57 16.67 15.24
N ALA A 194 -1.47 16.36 13.94
CA ALA A 194 -1.52 14.97 13.47
C ALA A 194 -0.49 14.11 14.21
N ASP A 195 -0.77 12.82 14.35
CA ASP A 195 0.19 11.85 14.89
C ASP A 195 1.15 11.35 13.80
N GLY A 196 0.72 11.40 12.54
CA GLY A 196 1.55 11.05 11.39
C GLY A 196 0.98 11.50 10.04
N LEU A 197 1.73 11.18 8.99
CA LEU A 197 1.32 11.28 7.59
C LEU A 197 1.41 9.91 6.94
N ASP A 198 0.47 9.63 6.04
CA ASP A 198 0.59 8.50 5.12
C ASP A 198 0.77 9.02 3.68
N PHE A 199 1.91 8.64 3.10
CA PHE A 199 2.15 8.75 1.67
C PHE A 199 1.63 7.50 0.97
N ASP A 200 0.31 7.38 0.85
CA ASP A 200 -0.31 6.21 0.24
C ASP A 200 -0.05 6.12 -1.27
N THR A 201 -0.02 4.91 -1.81
CA THR A 201 0.11 4.64 -3.24
C THR A 201 1.37 5.33 -3.83
N ALA A 202 2.43 5.42 -3.03
CA ALA A 202 3.71 5.97 -3.44
C ALA A 202 4.33 5.15 -4.59
N ALA A 203 5.09 5.83 -5.45
CA ALA A 203 5.73 5.25 -6.63
C ALA A 203 4.76 4.80 -7.75
N ALA A 204 3.47 5.17 -7.71
CA ALA A 204 2.49 4.81 -8.73
C ALA A 204 2.90 5.26 -10.14
N ALA A 205 3.50 6.45 -10.26
CA ALA A 205 4.04 6.97 -11.51
C ALA A 205 5.53 6.62 -11.76
N GLY A 206 6.12 5.76 -10.93
CA GLY A 206 7.48 5.24 -11.09
C GLY A 206 8.53 5.88 -10.18
N ASP A 207 9.78 5.80 -10.60
CA ASP A 207 10.95 6.14 -9.76
C ASP A 207 11.05 7.63 -9.39
N ALA A 208 10.47 8.54 -10.18
CA ALA A 208 10.42 9.97 -9.83
C ALA A 208 9.43 10.27 -8.70
N ASP A 209 8.28 9.59 -8.71
CA ASP A 209 7.25 9.69 -7.67
C ASP A 209 7.81 9.16 -6.34
N PHE A 210 8.50 8.02 -6.41
CA PHE A 210 9.15 7.44 -5.24
C PHE A 210 10.25 8.35 -4.69
N LEU A 211 11.12 8.90 -5.55
CA LEU A 211 12.20 9.78 -5.10
C LEU A 211 11.66 11.03 -4.39
N ALA A 212 10.62 11.66 -4.95
CA ALA A 212 9.94 12.80 -4.33
C ALA A 212 9.45 12.45 -2.91
N THR A 213 8.81 11.29 -2.77
CA THR A 213 8.29 10.79 -1.49
C THR A 213 9.41 10.57 -0.48
N LEU A 214 10.53 9.96 -0.89
CA LEU A 214 11.71 9.74 -0.04
C LEU A 214 12.39 11.06 0.39
N HIS A 215 12.50 12.04 -0.52
CA HIS A 215 13.03 13.36 -0.20
C HIS A 215 12.19 14.09 0.84
N VAL A 216 10.86 14.09 0.69
CA VAL A 216 9.98 14.75 1.65
C VAL A 216 9.97 14.01 2.98
N THR A 217 9.98 12.68 2.97
CA THR A 217 10.11 11.87 4.20
C THR A 217 11.38 12.19 4.97
N ARG A 218 12.52 12.28 4.28
CA ARG A 218 13.80 12.70 4.87
C ARG A 218 13.68 14.09 5.49
N ARG A 219 13.09 15.03 4.76
CA ARG A 219 12.88 16.41 5.24
C ARG A 219 11.97 16.46 6.47
N ILE A 220 10.90 15.66 6.52
CA ILE A 220 10.02 15.53 7.69
C ILE A 220 10.80 14.96 8.87
N ARG A 221 11.54 13.87 8.69
CA ARG A 221 12.35 13.28 9.77
C ARG A 221 13.38 14.27 10.33
N ASP A 222 14.00 15.07 9.47
CA ASP A 222 15.01 16.05 9.90
C ASP A 222 14.37 17.24 10.64
N ALA A 223 13.17 17.67 10.25
CA ALA A 223 12.46 18.80 10.86
C ALA A 223 11.63 18.43 12.09
N PHE A 224 11.03 17.24 12.09
CA PHE A 224 10.07 16.74 13.07
C PHE A 224 10.43 15.29 13.46
N PRO A 225 11.50 15.08 14.27
CA PRO A 225 12.10 13.77 14.49
C PRO A 225 11.22 12.73 15.19
N ASP A 226 10.09 13.12 15.79
CA ASP A 226 9.16 12.23 16.48
C ASP A 226 7.85 12.03 15.70
N PHE A 227 7.69 12.67 14.54
CA PHE A 227 6.48 12.59 13.75
C PHE A 227 6.41 11.27 12.96
N GLY A 228 5.21 10.65 12.93
CA GLY A 228 4.95 9.44 12.19
C GLY A 228 4.96 9.67 10.68
N VAL A 229 5.59 8.78 9.93
CA VAL A 229 5.51 8.76 8.47
C VAL A 229 5.35 7.33 8.00
N GLU A 230 4.21 7.06 7.39
CA GLU A 230 3.91 5.84 6.67
C GLU A 230 4.16 6.05 5.17
N ILE A 231 4.71 5.03 4.53
CA ILE A 231 4.83 4.99 3.07
C ILE A 231 4.17 3.70 2.58
N GLY A 232 2.92 3.82 2.16
CA GLY A 232 2.20 2.81 1.41
C GLY A 232 2.63 2.79 -0.06
N MET A 233 3.14 1.67 -0.54
CA MET A 233 3.60 1.51 -1.93
C MET A 233 2.43 1.21 -2.88
N ALA A 234 2.54 1.61 -4.14
CA ALA A 234 1.53 1.29 -5.16
C ALA A 234 1.65 -0.11 -5.79
N SER A 235 2.85 -0.71 -5.75
CA SER A 235 3.14 -1.97 -6.44
C SER A 235 4.37 -2.69 -5.90
N GLU A 236 4.50 -3.97 -6.23
CA GLU A 236 5.63 -4.78 -5.78
C GLU A 236 6.98 -4.38 -6.41
N MET A 237 6.97 -3.57 -7.48
CA MET A 237 8.19 -3.20 -8.18
C MET A 237 8.08 -1.77 -8.71
N VAL A 238 9.01 -0.92 -8.29
CA VAL A 238 9.07 0.48 -8.75
C VAL A 238 9.32 0.52 -10.26
N LEU A 239 8.39 1.12 -11.00
CA LEU A 239 8.51 1.27 -12.45
C LEU A 239 9.59 2.31 -12.81
N GLY A 240 10.43 1.99 -13.79
CA GLY A 240 11.47 2.91 -14.27
C GLY A 240 10.96 3.85 -15.36
N MET A 241 10.00 4.73 -15.04
CA MET A 241 9.49 5.73 -15.99
C MET A 241 10.56 6.77 -16.32
N HIS A 242 11.41 7.13 -15.35
CA HIS A 242 12.64 7.88 -15.55
C HIS A 242 13.81 6.92 -15.80
N GLY A 243 13.93 5.89 -14.95
CA GLY A 243 14.83 4.75 -15.07
C GLY A 243 16.28 5.00 -14.61
N GLN A 244 16.58 6.17 -14.06
CA GLN A 244 17.93 6.58 -13.70
C GLN A 244 18.03 7.28 -12.33
N LEU A 245 16.91 7.44 -11.63
CA LEU A 245 16.91 8.11 -10.34
C LEU A 245 17.43 7.18 -9.25
N GLU A 246 18.19 7.76 -8.34
CA GLU A 246 18.84 7.05 -7.24
C GLU A 246 18.50 7.75 -5.91
N TYR A 247 18.34 6.96 -4.86
CA TYR A 247 18.34 7.43 -3.48
C TYR A 247 19.56 6.85 -2.77
N GLU A 248 20.39 7.71 -2.19
CA GLU A 248 21.66 7.32 -1.55
C GLU A 248 22.57 6.43 -2.42
N GLY A 249 22.61 6.70 -3.74
CA GLY A 249 23.42 5.94 -4.70
C GLY A 249 22.84 4.58 -5.09
N VAL A 250 21.60 4.27 -4.67
CA VAL A 250 20.87 3.07 -5.09
C VAL A 250 19.77 3.45 -6.06
N ARG A 251 19.82 2.90 -7.28
CA ARG A 251 18.78 3.11 -8.29
C ARG A 251 17.41 2.64 -7.80
N LEU A 252 16.40 3.49 -7.90
CA LEU A 252 15.03 3.20 -7.48
C LEU A 252 14.26 2.36 -8.49
N ALA A 253 14.47 2.60 -9.79
CA ALA A 253 13.82 1.82 -10.84
C ALA A 253 14.17 0.32 -10.74
N GLY A 254 13.13 -0.52 -10.68
CA GLY A 254 13.23 -1.97 -10.59
C GLY A 254 13.43 -2.52 -9.17
N GLN A 255 13.33 -1.67 -8.13
CA GLN A 255 13.38 -2.14 -6.74
C GLN A 255 12.13 -2.93 -6.38
N TRP A 256 12.35 -4.18 -5.96
CA TRP A 256 11.36 -5.08 -5.35
C TRP A 256 11.14 -4.73 -3.87
N PRO A 257 10.17 -5.33 -3.15
CA PRO A 257 9.73 -4.84 -1.84
C PRO A 257 10.86 -4.70 -0.82
N LEU A 258 11.85 -5.60 -0.80
CA LEU A 258 13.00 -5.49 0.10
C LEU A 258 13.87 -4.25 -0.20
N GLY A 259 14.05 -3.93 -1.47
CA GLY A 259 14.76 -2.72 -1.89
C GLY A 259 13.99 -1.44 -1.54
N GLN A 260 12.65 -1.49 -1.67
CA GLN A 260 11.76 -0.41 -1.26
C GLN A 260 11.85 -0.17 0.25
N LEU A 261 11.75 -1.21 1.08
CA LEU A 261 11.92 -1.14 2.53
C LEU A 261 13.23 -0.43 2.90
N ARG A 262 14.35 -0.81 2.27
CA ARG A 262 15.65 -0.20 2.54
C ARG A 262 15.66 1.28 2.22
N ALA A 263 15.09 1.69 1.07
CA ALA A 263 15.00 3.10 0.70
C ALA A 263 14.10 3.89 1.65
N VAL A 264 12.93 3.34 2.00
CA VAL A 264 11.96 3.93 2.94
C VAL A 264 12.56 4.09 4.34
N THR A 265 13.22 3.05 4.86
CA THR A 265 13.94 3.09 6.14
C THR A 265 15.08 4.11 6.09
N ALA A 266 15.85 4.11 5.00
CA ALA A 266 16.92 5.07 4.76
C ALA A 266 16.41 6.49 4.53
N ALA A 267 15.12 6.72 4.27
CA ALA A 267 14.50 8.05 4.27
C ALA A 267 13.97 8.47 5.65
N GLY A 268 13.84 7.52 6.58
CA GLY A 268 13.38 7.80 7.95
C GLY A 268 11.86 7.70 8.12
N ALA A 269 11.18 6.91 7.30
CA ALA A 269 9.80 6.53 7.58
C ALA A 269 9.70 5.71 8.88
N THR A 270 8.54 5.76 9.53
CA THR A 270 8.24 4.96 10.73
C THR A 270 7.46 3.70 10.43
N ILE A 271 6.72 3.65 9.32
CA ILE A 271 5.92 2.49 8.91
C ILE A 271 6.16 2.25 7.41
N PHE A 272 6.32 1.00 7.01
CA PHE A 272 6.43 0.61 5.61
C PHE A 272 5.24 -0.24 5.19
N GLY A 273 4.52 0.20 4.15
CA GLY A 273 3.41 -0.53 3.55
C GLY A 273 3.77 -1.13 2.19
N PRO A 274 4.34 -2.35 2.11
CA PRO A 274 4.55 -2.99 0.82
C PRO A 274 3.22 -3.34 0.16
N ALA A 275 3.12 -3.13 -1.16
CA ALA A 275 1.99 -3.60 -1.95
C ALA A 275 2.41 -4.67 -2.95
N VAL A 276 1.51 -5.62 -3.20
CA VAL A 276 1.67 -6.62 -4.26
C VAL A 276 0.38 -6.67 -5.06
N ASN A 277 0.44 -6.31 -6.34
CA ASN A 277 -0.74 -6.25 -7.20
C ASN A 277 -1.31 -7.64 -7.46
N VAL A 278 -2.64 -7.71 -7.46
CA VAL A 278 -3.42 -8.91 -7.75
C VAL A 278 -3.49 -9.18 -9.24
N ASN A 279 -3.28 -10.44 -9.62
CA ASN A 279 -3.66 -10.97 -10.91
C ASN A 279 -5.13 -11.42 -10.87
N THR A 280 -6.00 -10.68 -11.54
CA THR A 280 -7.46 -10.90 -11.57
C THR A 280 -7.87 -12.23 -12.19
N THR A 281 -7.01 -12.83 -13.02
CA THR A 281 -7.26 -14.12 -13.68
C THR A 281 -6.84 -15.34 -12.86
N ARG A 282 -6.22 -15.13 -11.70
CA ARG A 282 -5.72 -16.19 -10.82
C ARG A 282 -6.57 -16.27 -9.55
N SER A 283 -6.53 -17.41 -8.85
CA SER A 283 -7.25 -17.56 -7.59
C SER A 283 -6.70 -16.61 -6.52
N VAL A 284 -7.49 -16.35 -5.48
CA VAL A 284 -7.01 -15.64 -4.29
C VAL A 284 -5.84 -16.38 -3.64
N ALA A 285 -5.88 -17.71 -3.58
CA ALA A 285 -4.79 -18.53 -3.05
C ALA A 285 -3.47 -18.28 -3.81
N TRP A 286 -3.51 -18.31 -5.15
CA TRP A 286 -2.35 -18.00 -5.99
C TRP A 286 -1.78 -16.60 -5.70
N ASN A 287 -2.66 -15.60 -5.58
CA ASN A 287 -2.26 -14.21 -5.33
C ASN A 287 -1.64 -14.04 -3.93
N VAL A 288 -2.18 -14.71 -2.92
CA VAL A 288 -1.63 -14.68 -1.55
C VAL A 288 -0.29 -15.39 -1.47
N ALA A 289 -0.13 -16.58 -2.06
CA ALA A 289 1.18 -17.26 -2.10
C ALA A 289 2.24 -16.38 -2.77
N ARG A 290 1.88 -15.72 -3.88
CA ARG A 290 2.74 -14.76 -4.55
C ARG A 290 3.10 -13.58 -3.64
N ALA A 291 2.12 -12.97 -2.99
CA ALA A 291 2.31 -11.83 -2.11
C ALA A 291 3.21 -12.17 -0.92
N CYS A 292 2.92 -13.28 -0.23
CA CYS A 292 3.74 -13.76 0.88
C CYS A 292 5.20 -14.01 0.44
N THR A 293 5.41 -14.64 -0.71
CA THR A 293 6.77 -14.90 -1.22
C THR A 293 7.58 -13.61 -1.44
N LEU A 294 6.94 -12.55 -1.94
CA LEU A 294 7.61 -11.27 -2.21
C LEU A 294 7.90 -10.47 -0.94
N VAL A 295 7.06 -10.61 0.09
CA VAL A 295 7.11 -9.79 1.31
C VAL A 295 7.84 -10.51 2.45
N LYS A 296 7.93 -11.84 2.46
CA LYS A 296 8.68 -12.59 3.49
C LYS A 296 10.11 -12.08 3.73
N PRO A 297 10.92 -11.76 2.71
CA PRO A 297 12.25 -11.17 2.96
C PRO A 297 12.19 -9.74 3.54
N VAL A 298 11.08 -9.00 3.32
CA VAL A 298 10.85 -7.68 3.93
C VAL A 298 10.72 -7.83 5.43
N THR A 299 9.77 -8.63 5.91
CA THR A 299 9.52 -8.79 7.35
C THR A 299 10.71 -9.41 8.08
N ALA A 300 11.51 -10.23 7.40
CA ALA A 300 12.76 -10.77 7.95
C ALA A 300 13.87 -9.72 8.16
N GLU A 301 13.87 -8.61 7.40
CA GLU A 301 14.92 -7.57 7.48
C GLU A 301 14.43 -6.26 8.12
N ALA A 302 13.12 -6.05 8.19
CA ALA A 302 12.52 -4.80 8.64
C ALA A 302 12.99 -4.39 10.05
N THR A 303 13.37 -3.12 10.16
CA THR A 303 13.68 -2.46 11.45
C THR A 303 12.62 -1.44 11.85
N ILE A 304 11.60 -1.27 11.02
CA ILE A 304 10.41 -0.45 11.23
C ILE A 304 9.17 -1.34 11.01
N PRO A 305 8.04 -1.05 11.67
CA PRO A 305 6.80 -1.79 11.47
C PRO A 305 6.42 -1.96 9.98
N VAL A 306 5.94 -3.15 9.64
CA VAL A 306 5.43 -3.48 8.30
C VAL A 306 3.91 -3.60 8.34
N HIS A 307 3.23 -2.61 7.77
CA HIS A 307 1.78 -2.55 7.66
C HIS A 307 1.38 -2.83 6.21
N MET A 308 1.23 -4.09 5.84
CA MET A 308 1.13 -4.46 4.44
C MET A 308 -0.20 -4.00 3.82
N ASN A 309 -0.12 -3.30 2.70
CA ASN A 309 -1.30 -2.87 1.94
C ASN A 309 -2.13 -4.09 1.50
N ALA A 310 -3.27 -4.30 2.17
CA ALA A 310 -4.22 -5.38 1.94
C ALA A 310 -5.61 -4.85 1.56
N GLY A 311 -5.65 -3.80 0.75
CA GLY A 311 -6.84 -3.21 0.15
C GLY A 311 -7.20 -3.78 -1.23
N MET A 312 -8.18 -3.15 -1.88
CA MET A 312 -8.70 -3.57 -3.19
C MET A 312 -7.59 -3.77 -4.23
N GLY A 313 -7.39 -5.01 -4.69
CA GLY A 313 -6.45 -5.33 -5.76
C GLY A 313 -4.98 -5.42 -5.34
N VAL A 314 -4.69 -5.37 -4.04
CA VAL A 314 -3.35 -5.57 -3.48
C VAL A 314 -3.36 -6.61 -2.35
N GLY A 315 -2.19 -7.19 -2.07
CA GLY A 315 -2.00 -8.16 -0.97
C GLY A 315 -2.75 -9.49 -1.11
N GLY A 316 -3.43 -9.72 -2.23
CA GLY A 316 -4.29 -10.88 -2.46
C GLY A 316 -5.79 -10.59 -2.33
N VAL A 317 -6.16 -9.41 -1.84
CA VAL A 317 -7.57 -9.00 -1.73
C VAL A 317 -8.12 -8.72 -3.14
N PRO A 318 -9.28 -9.32 -3.50
CA PRO A 318 -9.84 -9.17 -4.84
C PRO A 318 -10.04 -7.71 -5.30
N MET A 319 -9.80 -7.46 -6.58
CA MET A 319 -10.06 -6.19 -7.25
C MET A 319 -11.57 -6.02 -7.49
N THR A 320 -12.30 -5.65 -6.45
CA THR A 320 -13.72 -5.32 -6.51
C THR A 320 -14.07 -4.23 -5.49
N PRO A 321 -15.01 -3.31 -5.80
CA PRO A 321 -15.45 -2.27 -4.87
C PRO A 321 -15.96 -2.81 -3.52
N TYR A 322 -16.45 -4.06 -3.51
CA TYR A 322 -16.97 -4.71 -2.32
C TYR A 322 -16.31 -6.08 -2.18
N ALA A 323 -15.08 -6.09 -1.64
CA ALA A 323 -14.31 -7.31 -1.45
C ALA A 323 -15.12 -8.34 -0.63
N PRO A 324 -15.31 -9.58 -1.13
CA PRO A 324 -16.04 -10.60 -0.39
C PRO A 324 -15.33 -10.91 0.93
N VAL A 325 -16.04 -10.80 2.04
CA VAL A 325 -15.51 -11.04 3.39
C VAL A 325 -14.85 -12.42 3.51
N ASP A 326 -15.34 -13.44 2.78
CA ASP A 326 -14.73 -14.77 2.73
C ASP A 326 -13.31 -14.76 2.15
N ALA A 327 -13.04 -13.90 1.17
CA ALA A 327 -11.71 -13.74 0.59
C ALA A 327 -10.83 -12.85 1.47
N THR A 328 -11.30 -11.65 1.82
CA THR A 328 -10.52 -10.68 2.60
C THR A 328 -10.06 -11.28 3.93
N SER A 329 -10.95 -11.95 4.65
CA SER A 329 -10.60 -12.55 5.96
C SER A 329 -9.57 -13.68 5.86
N ARG A 330 -9.58 -14.46 4.77
CA ARG A 330 -8.54 -15.47 4.50
C ARG A 330 -7.22 -14.84 4.11
N VAL A 331 -7.26 -13.78 3.29
CA VAL A 331 -6.07 -13.01 2.90
C VAL A 331 -5.41 -12.43 4.14
N SER A 332 -6.14 -11.65 4.95
CA SER A 332 -5.61 -11.03 6.17
C SER A 332 -4.97 -12.05 7.11
N ARG A 333 -5.68 -13.16 7.39
CA ARG A 333 -5.11 -14.25 8.21
C ARG A 333 -3.83 -14.81 7.59
N ALA A 334 -3.86 -15.15 6.30
CA ALA A 334 -2.71 -15.76 5.64
C ALA A 334 -1.48 -14.85 5.62
N LEU A 335 -1.68 -13.54 5.39
CA LEU A 335 -0.60 -12.56 5.44
C LEU A 335 0.00 -12.50 6.84
N VAL A 336 -0.81 -12.41 7.91
CA VAL A 336 -0.30 -12.38 9.29
C VAL A 336 0.40 -13.68 9.66
N ASP A 337 -0.25 -14.83 9.43
CA ASP A 337 0.26 -16.14 9.84
C ASP A 337 1.60 -16.48 9.16
N ILE A 338 1.80 -16.08 7.89
CA ILE A 338 3.02 -16.39 7.13
C ILE A 338 4.11 -15.32 7.30
N LEU A 339 3.73 -14.04 7.36
CA LEU A 339 4.70 -12.95 7.29
C LEU A 339 5.07 -12.38 8.65
N GLY A 340 4.23 -12.59 9.68
CA GLY A 340 4.40 -11.97 10.99
C GLY A 340 4.35 -10.45 10.90
N LEU A 341 3.38 -9.92 10.16
CA LEU A 341 3.20 -8.47 9.98
C LEU A 341 2.90 -7.77 11.32
N ASP A 342 3.30 -6.51 11.42
CA ASP A 342 2.96 -5.66 12.56
C ASP A 342 1.57 -5.02 12.41
N GLY A 343 1.13 -4.83 11.16
CA GLY A 343 -0.19 -4.33 10.83
C GLY A 343 -0.67 -4.69 9.42
N LEU A 344 -1.92 -4.34 9.14
CA LEU A 344 -2.62 -4.48 7.86
C LEU A 344 -3.51 -3.26 7.62
#